data_AF-A0A653DDA4-F1
#
_entry.id   AF-A0A653DDA4-F1
#
_cell.length_a   1.000
_cell.length_b   1.000
_cell.length_c   1.000
_cell.angle_alpha   90.00
_cell.angle_beta   90.00
_cell.angle_gamma   90.00
#
_symmetry.space_group_name_H-M   'P 1'
#
loop_
_entity.id
_entity.type
_entity.pdbx_description
1 polymer ?
#
loop_
_entity_poly.entity_id
_entity_poly.type
_entity_poly.pdbx_seq_one_letter_code
_entity_poly.pdbx_strand_id
1 'polypeptide(L)'
;MSTAISCHDECHVMSCVNVSSLTSKVKMASILKFSRSAVKLSKNSNVLKTYKHIRSASTAQAEVKQALLNVPPTKVTSLNNGIRVATEDWGSQTATIGIWIDAGSRYEDAKNNGVAHFMEHMAFKGTGKRTQSQLEIEIEDLGAQLNAYTSREQTVYYSKCLAKDVPKALEILSDIIQNAKLGEAEIERERGVILREMQEVESNLQEVVFDHLHAVAYQGTPLANTILGPTANIRSINSSDLRSYLDNHYKASRIVVAGAGGVNHEDLVKLAESNLSQVNNNYPGEIPKLSPCRYTGSEIRVRDDSLPLAHIAIAVEGAGWTDPDTLTLMVASTLLGAWDRSQASAKQNATVLARASGEGDLCHSYQSFNTCYKDTGLWGIYFVSDP
;
A
#
# COMPACT_ATOMS: atom_id res chain seq x y z
N MET A 1 50.83 13.67 -1.87
CA MET A 1 51.63 12.58 -2.46
C MET A 1 50.75 11.34 -2.38
N SER A 2 50.15 10.77 -3.43
CA SER A 2 50.36 10.74 -4.88
C SER A 2 48.96 10.49 -5.53
N THR A 3 48.45 11.36 -6.40
CA THR A 3 48.33 11.19 -7.88
C THR A 3 47.49 9.95 -8.28
N ALA A 4 46.18 10.05 -8.54
CA ALA A 4 45.51 10.41 -9.81
C ALA A 4 45.82 9.47 -10.99
N ILE A 5 44.79 8.78 -11.53
CA ILE A 5 44.62 8.41 -12.95
C ILE A 5 43.12 8.49 -13.28
N SER A 6 42.82 9.38 -14.22
CA SER A 6 41.59 9.51 -15.00
C SER A 6 41.62 8.62 -16.24
N CYS A 7 40.47 8.16 -16.72
CA CYS A 7 40.26 7.86 -18.14
C CYS A 7 38.94 8.48 -18.60
N HIS A 8 39.06 9.37 -19.58
CA HIS A 8 38.03 9.94 -20.45
C HIS A 8 38.06 9.19 -21.80
N ASP A 9 36.91 9.14 -22.49
CA ASP A 9 36.68 9.25 -23.96
C ASP A 9 35.15 9.01 -24.16
N GLU A 10 34.30 9.99 -24.51
CA GLU A 10 33.99 10.55 -25.87
C GLU A 10 33.77 9.46 -26.94
N CYS A 11 32.76 9.42 -27.81
CA CYS A 11 31.88 10.43 -28.41
C CYS A 11 30.78 9.70 -29.23
N HIS A 12 29.53 10.19 -29.29
CA HIS A 12 28.86 10.54 -30.56
C HIS A 12 27.45 11.12 -30.37
N VAL A 13 27.33 12.36 -30.85
CA VAL A 13 26.10 13.09 -31.15
C VAL A 13 25.53 12.60 -32.48
N MET A 14 24.22 12.39 -32.58
CA MET A 14 23.52 12.51 -33.86
C MET A 14 22.09 13.02 -33.66
N SER A 15 21.76 14.03 -34.47
CA SER A 15 20.61 14.92 -34.43
C SER A 15 19.36 14.37 -35.13
N CYS A 16 18.20 14.84 -34.65
CA CYS A 16 17.00 15.26 -35.37
C CYS A 16 16.54 14.47 -36.63
N VAL A 17 15.38 13.82 -36.52
CA VAL A 17 14.35 13.88 -37.58
C VAL A 17 13.00 14.13 -36.94
N ASN A 18 12.39 15.23 -37.39
CA ASN A 18 11.06 15.71 -37.08
C ASN A 18 10.12 15.17 -38.17
N VAL A 19 9.08 14.41 -37.84
CA VAL A 19 7.94 14.19 -38.75
C VAL A 19 6.65 14.28 -37.96
N SER A 20 5.92 15.35 -38.27
CA SER A 20 4.59 15.68 -37.81
C SER A 20 3.52 14.72 -38.33
N SER A 21 2.47 14.59 -37.51
CA SER A 21 1.06 14.31 -37.86
C SER A 21 0.74 13.02 -38.61
N LEU A 22 0.08 12.08 -37.93
CA LEU A 22 -1.11 11.43 -38.50
C LEU A 22 -1.99 10.86 -37.39
N THR A 23 -3.13 11.51 -37.22
CA THR A 23 -4.31 11.06 -36.50
C THR A 23 -4.85 9.75 -37.07
N SER A 24 -5.07 8.73 -36.26
CA SER A 24 -6.23 7.84 -36.44
C SER A 24 -6.52 7.02 -35.18
N LYS A 25 -7.76 7.11 -34.70
CA LYS A 25 -8.37 6.23 -33.71
C LYS A 25 -8.57 4.85 -34.35
N VAL A 26 -8.07 3.78 -33.76
CA VAL A 26 -8.62 2.43 -33.99
C VAL A 26 -8.62 1.64 -32.68
N LYS A 27 -9.83 1.41 -32.15
CA LYS A 27 -10.16 0.33 -31.23
C LYS A 27 -10.04 -0.99 -32.01
N MET A 28 -9.34 -1.99 -31.48
CA MET A 28 -9.54 -3.37 -31.91
C MET A 28 -9.56 -4.32 -30.72
N ALA A 29 -10.77 -4.81 -30.42
CA ALA A 29 -10.99 -5.99 -29.61
C ALA A 29 -10.73 -7.23 -30.49
N SER A 30 -9.74 -8.03 -30.13
CA SER A 30 -9.43 -9.30 -30.80
C SER A 30 -10.23 -10.44 -30.18
N ILE A 31 -11.35 -10.79 -30.81
CA ILE A 31 -12.10 -12.03 -30.57
C ILE A 31 -11.46 -13.14 -31.43
N LEU A 32 -10.82 -14.10 -30.77
CA LEU A 32 -10.28 -15.32 -31.40
C LEU A 32 -11.42 -16.20 -31.91
N LYS A 33 -11.54 -16.31 -33.23
CA LYS A 33 -12.40 -17.27 -33.94
C LYS A 33 -11.68 -18.63 -34.01
N PHE A 34 -12.18 -19.64 -33.31
CA PHE A 34 -11.80 -21.03 -33.58
C PHE A 34 -12.58 -21.56 -34.79
N SER A 35 -11.85 -21.92 -35.85
CA SER A 35 -12.37 -22.54 -37.06
C SER A 35 -12.73 -24.02 -36.82
N ARG A 36 -13.96 -24.39 -37.19
CA ARG A 36 -14.43 -25.77 -37.31
C ARG A 36 -13.70 -26.47 -38.46
N SER A 37 -12.96 -27.54 -38.19
CA SER A 37 -12.74 -28.67 -39.11
C SER A 37 -12.03 -29.83 -38.40
N ALA A 38 -12.47 -31.04 -38.71
CA ALA A 38 -11.93 -32.36 -38.30
C ALA A 38 -12.35 -32.93 -36.94
N VAL A 39 -13.58 -33.47 -36.87
CA VAL A 39 -13.81 -34.77 -36.20
C VAL A 39 -14.82 -35.56 -37.02
N LYS A 40 -14.38 -36.66 -37.65
CA LYS A 40 -15.24 -37.67 -38.28
C LYS A 40 -14.95 -39.03 -37.61
N LEU A 41 -16.04 -39.63 -37.14
CA LEU A 41 -16.26 -41.05 -36.83
C LEU A 41 -15.51 -41.70 -35.66
N SER A 42 -16.25 -41.91 -34.57
CA SER A 42 -16.47 -43.24 -34.02
C SER A 42 -17.84 -43.29 -33.34
N LYS A 43 -18.74 -44.12 -33.89
CA LYS A 43 -20.01 -44.48 -33.28
C LYS A 43 -19.73 -45.57 -32.26
N ASN A 44 -19.93 -45.28 -30.98
CA ASN A 44 -20.45 -46.30 -30.06
C ASN A 44 -21.42 -45.63 -29.09
N SER A 45 -22.63 -46.16 -29.14
CA SER A 45 -23.82 -45.77 -28.41
C SER A 45 -23.70 -46.02 -26.92
N ASN A 46 -24.42 -45.18 -26.15
CA ASN A 46 -24.75 -45.30 -24.73
C ASN A 46 -23.66 -44.87 -23.75
N VAL A 47 -23.52 -43.55 -23.53
CA VAL A 47 -23.63 -42.88 -22.21
C VAL A 47 -23.69 -41.36 -22.47
N LEU A 48 -24.87 -40.84 -22.84
CA LEU A 48 -25.16 -39.39 -22.77
C LEU A 48 -25.91 -39.15 -21.46
N LYS A 49 -25.16 -39.09 -20.35
CA LYS A 49 -25.66 -38.43 -19.14
C LYS A 49 -25.60 -36.93 -19.39
N THR A 50 -26.71 -36.40 -19.88
CA THR A 50 -26.97 -34.97 -19.98
C THR A 50 -26.90 -34.37 -18.58
N TYR A 51 -25.75 -33.80 -18.21
CA TYR A 51 -25.67 -32.88 -17.08
C TYR A 51 -26.48 -31.64 -17.45
N LYS A 52 -27.73 -31.60 -16.99
CA LYS A 52 -28.49 -30.34 -16.91
C LYS A 52 -27.71 -29.42 -15.99
N HIS A 53 -26.99 -28.45 -16.55
CA HIS A 53 -26.55 -27.27 -15.80
C HIS A 53 -27.81 -26.57 -15.30
N ILE A 54 -28.13 -26.81 -14.03
CA ILE A 54 -29.19 -26.12 -13.32
C ILE A 54 -28.78 -24.65 -13.23
N ARG A 55 -29.75 -23.78 -13.55
CA ARG A 55 -29.72 -22.32 -13.45
C ARG A 55 -29.42 -21.84 -12.02
N SER A 56 -28.18 -21.93 -11.56
CA SER A 56 -27.75 -21.37 -10.26
C SER A 56 -27.27 -19.91 -10.35
N ALA A 57 -27.13 -19.35 -11.55
CA ALA A 57 -26.67 -17.97 -11.72
C ALA A 57 -27.69 -16.92 -11.23
N SER A 58 -29.00 -17.18 -11.35
CA SER A 58 -30.03 -16.18 -11.00
C SER A 58 -30.24 -16.02 -9.49
N THR A 59 -30.11 -17.10 -8.71
CA THR A 59 -30.21 -17.04 -7.25
C THR A 59 -28.97 -16.39 -6.64
N ALA A 60 -27.77 -16.74 -7.13
CA ALA A 60 -26.53 -16.08 -6.70
C ALA A 60 -26.53 -14.58 -7.05
N GLN A 61 -27.01 -14.18 -8.23
CA GLN A 61 -27.16 -12.76 -8.58
C GLN A 61 -28.18 -12.02 -7.71
N ALA A 62 -29.29 -12.66 -7.34
CA ALA A 62 -30.30 -12.06 -6.47
C ALA A 62 -29.78 -11.88 -5.03
N GLU A 63 -29.08 -12.87 -4.48
CA GLU A 63 -28.47 -12.81 -3.15
C GLU A 63 -27.36 -11.76 -3.06
N VAL A 64 -26.49 -11.67 -4.08
CA VAL A 64 -25.46 -10.62 -4.16
C VAL A 64 -26.10 -9.24 -4.25
N LYS A 65 -27.15 -9.07 -5.07
CA LYS A 65 -27.87 -7.78 -5.16
C LYS A 65 -28.53 -7.40 -3.84
N GLN A 66 -29.08 -8.36 -3.11
CA GLN A 66 -29.73 -8.11 -1.83
C GLN A 66 -28.74 -7.84 -0.70
N ALA A 67 -27.59 -8.51 -0.70
CA ALA A 67 -26.48 -8.22 0.21
C ALA A 67 -25.89 -6.81 -0.02
N LEU A 68 -25.71 -6.41 -1.28
CA LEU A 68 -25.23 -5.07 -1.65
C LEU A 68 -26.23 -3.97 -1.28
N LEU A 69 -27.53 -4.25 -1.28
CA LEU A 69 -28.56 -3.30 -0.85
C LEU A 69 -28.56 -3.05 0.66
N ASN A 70 -27.99 -3.95 1.46
CA ASN A 70 -27.94 -3.84 2.92
C ASN A 70 -26.68 -3.11 3.44
N VAL A 71 -25.77 -2.71 2.55
CA VAL A 71 -24.59 -1.93 2.92
C VAL A 71 -24.97 -0.44 2.91
N PRO A 72 -24.75 0.30 4.01
CA PRO A 72 -25.01 1.74 4.03
C PRO A 72 -24.17 2.44 2.95
N PRO A 73 -24.73 3.42 2.23
CA PRO A 73 -23.99 4.09 1.16
C PRO A 73 -22.88 4.95 1.76
N THR A 74 -21.68 4.87 1.18
CA THR A 74 -20.59 5.80 1.50
C THR A 74 -20.95 7.20 0.98
N LYS A 75 -21.15 8.16 1.89
CA LYS A 75 -21.35 9.57 1.54
C LYS A 75 -20.00 10.26 1.40
N VAL A 76 -19.82 11.07 0.36
CA VAL A 76 -18.58 11.81 0.11
C VAL A 76 -18.90 13.28 -0.17
N THR A 77 -18.24 14.17 0.57
CA THR A 77 -18.31 15.63 0.39
C THR A 77 -16.90 16.18 0.18
N SER A 78 -16.75 17.12 -0.76
CA SER A 78 -15.50 17.86 -0.95
C SER A 78 -15.62 19.24 -0.31
N LEU A 79 -14.70 19.55 0.60
CA LEU A 79 -14.60 20.86 1.23
C LEU A 79 -14.04 21.90 0.25
N ASN A 80 -14.24 23.18 0.54
CA ASN A 80 -13.79 24.28 -0.32
C ASN A 80 -12.26 24.32 -0.51
N ASN A 81 -11.49 23.83 0.46
CA ASN A 81 -10.02 23.71 0.37
C ASN A 81 -9.55 22.46 -0.40
N GLY A 82 -10.45 21.57 -0.82
CA GLY A 82 -10.13 20.36 -1.59
C GLY A 82 -9.97 19.08 -0.76
N ILE A 83 -10.09 19.14 0.57
CA ILE A 83 -10.16 17.94 1.41
C ILE A 83 -11.45 17.18 1.09
N ARG A 84 -11.34 15.86 0.98
CA ARG A 84 -12.51 14.98 0.83
C ARG A 84 -12.88 14.39 2.19
N VAL A 85 -14.17 14.41 2.52
CA VAL A 85 -14.72 13.78 3.72
C VAL A 85 -15.62 12.64 3.27
N ALA A 86 -15.29 11.41 3.69
CA ALA A 86 -16.04 10.21 3.37
C ALA A 86 -16.58 9.58 4.65
N THR A 87 -17.84 9.13 4.65
CA THR A 87 -18.41 8.43 5.80
C THR A 87 -19.26 7.23 5.42
N GLU A 88 -19.19 6.20 6.25
CA GLU A 88 -20.10 5.06 6.22
C GLU A 88 -20.68 4.83 7.63
N ASP A 89 -21.98 5.07 7.78
CA ASP A 89 -22.68 5.02 9.07
C ASP A 89 -23.58 3.78 9.15
N TRP A 90 -23.35 2.94 10.16
CA TRP A 90 -24.20 1.80 10.48
C TRP A 90 -24.74 1.84 11.93
N GLY A 91 -24.70 3.01 12.57
CA GLY A 91 -25.31 3.23 13.90
C GLY A 91 -24.60 2.52 15.06
N SER A 92 -23.30 2.23 14.92
CA SER A 92 -22.51 1.63 15.99
C SER A 92 -22.29 2.59 17.16
N GLN A 93 -22.09 2.06 18.37
CA GLN A 93 -21.68 2.86 19.53
C GLN A 93 -20.19 3.24 19.48
N THR A 94 -19.43 2.60 18.59
CA THR A 94 -18.02 2.89 18.32
C THR A 94 -17.86 3.47 16.91
N ALA A 95 -16.80 4.24 16.73
CA ALA A 95 -16.42 4.83 15.46
C ALA A 95 -14.91 4.72 15.25
N THR A 96 -14.51 4.57 14.00
CA THR A 96 -13.14 4.81 13.56
C THR A 96 -13.13 6.03 12.68
N ILE A 97 -12.29 7.01 13.01
CA ILE A 97 -12.03 8.16 12.16
C ILE A 97 -10.55 8.22 11.82
N GLY A 98 -10.22 8.74 10.66
CA GLY A 98 -8.82 8.88 10.28
C GLY A 98 -8.61 9.86 9.14
N ILE A 99 -7.35 10.21 8.98
CA ILE A 99 -6.84 11.09 7.93
C ILE A 99 -5.89 10.24 7.08
N TRP A 100 -6.30 10.00 5.84
CA TRP A 100 -5.49 9.35 4.82
C TRP A 100 -4.81 10.43 4.00
N ILE A 101 -3.50 10.33 3.92
CA ILE A 101 -2.66 11.27 3.20
C ILE A 101 -2.01 10.50 2.05
N ASP A 102 -2.18 11.00 0.84
CA ASP A 102 -1.48 10.51 -0.34
C ASP A 102 -0.02 10.95 -0.26
N ALA A 103 0.78 10.33 0.61
CA ALA A 103 2.18 10.60 0.89
C ALA A 103 2.84 9.31 1.42
N GLY A 104 4.15 9.16 1.30
CA GLY A 104 4.85 7.91 1.63
C GLY A 104 6.23 7.85 1.00
N SER A 105 6.96 6.74 1.17
CA SER A 105 8.36 6.65 0.75
C SER A 105 8.60 6.76 -0.77
N ARG A 106 7.58 6.51 -1.60
CA ARG A 106 7.63 6.75 -3.06
C ARG A 106 7.77 8.24 -3.41
N TYR A 107 7.33 9.13 -2.51
CA TYR A 107 7.42 10.58 -2.71
C TYR A 107 8.72 11.19 -2.19
N GLU A 108 9.60 10.36 -1.64
CA GLU A 108 10.92 10.73 -1.15
C GLU A 108 11.96 10.65 -2.27
N ASP A 109 13.10 11.32 -2.05
CA ASP A 109 14.31 11.20 -2.85
C ASP A 109 15.40 10.46 -2.08
N ALA A 110 16.54 10.21 -2.73
CA ALA A 110 17.65 9.49 -2.12
C ALA A 110 18.23 10.18 -0.87
N LYS A 111 18.03 11.50 -0.71
CA LYS A 111 18.58 12.28 0.42
C LYS A 111 17.64 12.28 1.63
N ASN A 112 16.33 12.32 1.39
CA ASN A 112 15.33 12.37 2.47
C ASN A 112 14.62 11.02 2.69
N ASN A 113 15.01 9.95 2.02
CA ASN A 113 14.40 8.64 2.23
C ASN A 113 14.44 8.22 3.71
N GLY A 114 13.27 7.86 4.23
CA GLY A 114 13.01 7.59 5.65
C GLY A 114 12.30 8.73 6.40
N VAL A 115 12.12 9.91 5.77
CA VAL A 115 11.46 11.07 6.40
C VAL A 115 9.99 10.84 6.69
N ALA A 116 9.26 10.07 5.87
CA ALA A 116 7.86 9.76 6.08
C ALA A 116 7.65 8.92 7.33
N HIS A 117 8.46 7.86 7.49
CA HIS A 117 8.48 7.03 8.69
C HIS A 117 8.94 7.83 9.92
N PHE A 118 9.97 8.66 9.78
CA PHE A 118 10.41 9.53 10.87
C PHE A 118 9.29 10.51 11.30
N MET A 119 8.56 11.08 10.33
CA MET A 119 7.43 11.98 10.60
C MET A 119 6.31 11.27 11.34
N GLU A 120 6.03 10.01 11.04
CA GLU A 120 5.08 9.17 11.77
C GLU A 120 5.44 9.08 13.27
N HIS A 121 6.70 8.76 13.60
CA HIS A 121 7.17 8.73 14.98
C HIS A 121 7.01 10.08 15.67
N MET A 122 7.31 11.15 14.96
CA MET A 122 7.28 12.51 15.49
C MET A 122 5.87 13.07 15.67
N ALA A 123 4.88 12.56 14.91
CA ALA A 123 3.50 13.03 14.95
C ALA A 123 2.89 12.94 16.37
N PHE A 124 3.29 11.93 17.15
CA PHE A 124 2.74 11.70 18.49
C PHE A 124 3.57 12.34 19.62
N LYS A 125 4.68 13.03 19.33
CA LYS A 125 5.59 13.59 20.35
C LYS A 125 5.21 14.99 20.83
N GLY A 126 3.94 15.35 20.64
CA GLY A 126 3.35 16.60 21.08
C GLY A 126 3.16 17.62 19.96
N THR A 127 2.23 18.53 20.21
CA THR A 127 1.83 19.60 19.31
C THR A 127 2.14 20.96 19.94
N GLY A 128 1.86 22.04 19.22
CA GLY A 128 1.88 23.38 19.81
C GLY A 128 0.89 23.57 20.97
N LYS A 129 -0.21 22.80 21.01
CA LYS A 129 -1.25 22.91 22.04
C LYS A 129 -1.08 21.92 23.19
N ARG A 130 -0.47 20.76 22.93
CA ARG A 130 -0.40 19.63 23.86
C ARG A 130 1.00 19.10 23.96
N THR A 131 1.48 18.87 25.18
CA THR A 131 2.68 18.04 25.36
C THR A 131 2.37 16.59 24.99
N GLN A 132 3.41 15.79 24.76
CA GLN A 132 3.26 14.36 24.49
C GLN A 132 2.40 13.67 25.58
N SER A 133 2.73 13.88 26.86
CA SER A 133 1.98 13.23 27.96
C SER A 133 0.53 13.71 28.07
N GLN A 134 0.25 14.97 27.75
CA GLN A 134 -1.14 15.46 27.71
C GLN A 134 -1.92 14.79 26.58
N LEU A 135 -1.31 14.63 25.41
CA LEU A 135 -1.91 13.95 24.27
C LEU A 135 -2.24 12.49 24.61
N GLU A 136 -1.30 11.78 25.24
CA GLU A 136 -1.46 10.39 25.67
C GLU A 136 -2.61 10.26 26.69
N ILE A 137 -2.60 11.07 27.76
CA ILE A 137 -3.65 11.05 28.80
C ILE A 137 -5.03 11.40 28.20
N GLU A 138 -5.11 12.41 27.33
CA GLU A 138 -6.37 12.83 26.72
C GLU A 138 -6.99 11.75 25.83
N ILE A 139 -6.16 10.93 25.14
CA ILE A 139 -6.64 9.79 24.37
C ILE A 139 -7.06 8.62 25.27
N GLU A 140 -6.27 8.33 26.31
CA GLU A 140 -6.57 7.26 27.27
C GLU A 140 -7.84 7.53 28.08
N ASP A 141 -8.07 8.78 28.50
CA ASP A 141 -9.27 9.19 29.24
C ASP A 141 -10.56 9.02 28.42
N LEU A 142 -10.46 9.12 27.09
CA LEU A 142 -11.57 8.84 26.16
C LEU A 142 -11.78 7.34 25.94
N GLY A 143 -10.86 6.49 26.40
CA GLY A 143 -10.80 5.08 26.04
C GLY A 143 -10.54 4.87 24.55
N ALA A 144 -9.96 5.86 23.88
CA ALA A 144 -9.68 5.82 22.45
C ALA A 144 -8.32 5.17 22.17
N GLN A 145 -8.17 4.61 20.97
CA GLN A 145 -6.90 4.10 20.47
C GLN A 145 -6.47 4.94 19.28
N LEU A 146 -5.33 5.60 19.40
CA LEU A 146 -4.71 6.37 18.34
C LEU A 146 -3.58 5.54 17.72
N ASN A 147 -3.52 5.50 16.39
CA ASN A 147 -2.44 4.80 15.69
C ASN A 147 -2.12 5.48 14.36
N ALA A 148 -0.95 5.17 13.81
CA ALA A 148 -0.57 5.51 12.46
C ALA A 148 0.12 4.35 11.76
N TYR A 149 0.25 4.46 10.45
CA TYR A 149 1.19 3.68 9.67
C TYR A 149 1.55 4.43 8.38
N THR A 150 2.74 4.16 7.89
CA THR A 150 3.25 4.67 6.63
C THR A 150 3.55 3.53 5.67
N SER A 151 3.17 3.73 4.42
CA SER A 151 3.43 2.85 3.28
C SER A 151 4.27 3.59 2.23
N ARG A 152 4.58 2.91 1.12
CA ARG A 152 5.23 3.52 -0.04
C ARG A 152 4.39 4.66 -0.65
N GLU A 153 3.05 4.57 -0.64
CA GLU A 153 2.19 5.59 -1.28
C GLU A 153 1.20 6.31 -0.36
N GLN A 154 1.02 5.84 0.88
CA GLN A 154 0.01 6.37 1.80
C GLN A 154 0.53 6.45 3.23
N THR A 155 0.18 7.52 3.93
CA THR A 155 0.37 7.67 5.38
C THR A 155 -1.00 7.88 6.00
N VAL A 156 -1.28 7.15 7.08
CA VAL A 156 -2.60 7.15 7.71
C VAL A 156 -2.46 7.43 9.19
N TYR A 157 -3.25 8.36 9.69
CA TYR A 157 -3.41 8.62 11.12
C TYR A 157 -4.86 8.38 11.48
N TYR A 158 -5.15 7.47 12.40
CA TYR A 158 -6.53 7.12 12.73
C TYR A 158 -6.74 6.88 14.22
N SER A 159 -7.97 7.07 14.65
CA SER A 159 -8.42 6.86 16.02
C SER A 159 -9.66 5.97 16.04
N LYS A 160 -9.65 4.95 16.90
CA LYS A 160 -10.83 4.16 17.27
C LYS A 160 -11.36 4.71 18.59
N CYS A 161 -12.62 5.12 18.62
CA CYS A 161 -13.21 5.77 19.79
C CYS A 161 -14.71 5.44 19.91
N LEU A 162 -15.35 5.91 20.98
CA LEU A 162 -16.81 5.88 21.08
C LEU A 162 -17.40 6.95 20.15
N ALA A 163 -18.60 6.70 19.62
CA ALA A 163 -19.27 7.60 18.68
C ALA A 163 -19.42 9.04 19.23
N LYS A 164 -19.65 9.18 20.53
CA LYS A 164 -19.76 10.49 21.21
C LYS A 164 -18.45 11.29 21.23
N ASP A 165 -17.31 10.62 21.12
CA ASP A 165 -15.96 11.20 21.26
C ASP A 165 -15.31 11.50 19.90
N VAL A 166 -16.01 11.23 18.80
CA VAL A 166 -15.60 11.56 17.42
C VAL A 166 -15.18 13.04 17.25
N PRO A 167 -15.91 14.04 17.78
CA PRO A 167 -15.48 15.43 17.68
C PRO A 167 -14.09 15.67 18.28
N LYS A 168 -13.83 15.01 19.42
CA LYS A 168 -12.58 15.16 20.15
C LYS A 168 -11.43 14.43 19.48
N ALA A 169 -11.68 13.22 19.00
CA ALA A 169 -10.70 12.44 18.27
C ALA A 169 -10.27 13.16 16.96
N LEU A 170 -11.20 13.79 16.22
CA LEU A 170 -10.85 14.51 15.01
C LEU A 170 -10.09 15.80 15.30
N GLU A 171 -10.44 16.50 16.38
CA GLU A 171 -9.68 17.66 16.86
C GLU A 171 -8.22 17.28 17.13
N ILE A 172 -7.99 16.17 17.83
CA ILE A 172 -6.65 15.66 18.16
C ILE A 172 -5.89 15.27 16.88
N LEU A 173 -6.50 14.48 15.99
CA LEU A 173 -5.89 14.09 14.72
C LEU A 173 -5.50 15.31 13.89
N SER A 174 -6.39 16.31 13.80
CA SER A 174 -6.15 17.54 13.04
C SER A 174 -5.02 18.37 13.65
N ASP A 175 -4.88 18.38 14.98
CA ASP A 175 -3.81 19.09 15.67
C ASP A 175 -2.44 18.42 15.47
N ILE A 176 -2.40 17.09 15.50
CA ILE A 176 -1.19 16.29 15.24
C ILE A 176 -0.62 16.57 13.86
N ILE A 177 -1.47 16.56 12.82
CA ILE A 177 -0.98 16.70 11.44
C ILE A 177 -0.60 18.14 11.06
N GLN A 178 -1.13 19.15 11.75
CA GLN A 178 -0.90 20.57 11.42
C GLN A 178 0.14 21.23 12.33
N ASN A 179 0.17 20.86 13.62
CA ASN A 179 0.88 21.62 14.64
C ASN A 179 1.93 20.77 15.39
N ALA A 180 2.47 19.73 14.75
CA ALA A 180 3.57 18.94 15.32
C ALA A 180 4.76 19.84 15.70
N LYS A 181 5.24 19.72 16.94
CA LYS A 181 6.28 20.63 17.47
C LYS A 181 7.66 20.43 16.82
N LEU A 182 7.97 19.18 16.43
CA LEU A 182 9.23 18.78 15.80
C LEU A 182 10.47 19.29 16.57
N GLY A 183 10.51 19.07 17.88
CA GLY A 183 11.61 19.50 18.75
C GLY A 183 12.86 18.64 18.57
N GLU A 184 14.05 19.26 18.60
CA GLU A 184 15.34 18.58 18.39
C GLU A 184 15.62 17.48 19.42
N ALA A 185 15.22 17.70 20.69
CA ALA A 185 15.40 16.70 21.74
C ALA A 185 14.54 15.45 21.52
N GLU A 186 13.30 15.63 21.04
CA GLU A 186 12.41 14.53 20.68
C GLU A 186 12.91 13.81 19.43
N ILE A 187 13.41 14.55 18.42
CA ILE A 187 13.99 13.97 17.21
C ILE A 187 15.16 13.05 17.56
N GLU A 188 16.10 13.49 18.41
CA GLU A 188 17.25 12.66 18.76
C GLU A 188 16.84 11.42 19.58
N ARG A 189 15.81 11.55 20.42
CA ARG A 189 15.25 10.41 21.15
C ARG A 189 14.62 9.38 20.19
N GLU A 190 13.76 9.85 19.28
CA GLU A 190 13.08 8.98 18.31
C GLU A 190 14.04 8.38 17.30
N ARG A 191 15.12 9.09 16.93
CA ARG A 191 16.20 8.52 16.11
C ARG A 191 16.77 7.25 16.72
N GLY A 192 17.01 7.23 18.03
CA GLY A 192 17.47 6.05 18.75
C GLY A 192 16.43 4.93 18.79
N VAL A 193 15.13 5.25 18.78
CA VAL A 193 14.04 4.26 18.70
C VAL A 193 13.98 3.64 17.31
N ILE A 194 13.96 4.47 16.26
CA ILE A 194 13.91 4.04 14.86
C ILE A 194 15.12 3.16 14.53
N LEU A 195 16.33 3.52 14.98
CA LEU A 195 17.51 2.69 14.74
C LEU A 195 17.44 1.30 15.41
N ARG A 196 16.74 1.16 16.54
CA ARG A 196 16.49 -0.14 17.16
C ARG A 196 15.41 -0.91 16.42
N GLU A 197 14.34 -0.24 16.02
CA GLU A 197 13.27 -0.83 15.21
C GLU A 197 13.82 -1.39 13.89
N MET A 198 14.74 -0.67 13.23
CA MET A 198 15.42 -1.19 12.03
C MET A 198 16.13 -2.51 12.29
N GLN A 199 16.78 -2.68 13.45
CA GLN A 199 17.42 -3.95 13.85
C GLN A 199 16.39 -5.04 14.15
N GLU A 200 15.26 -4.68 14.74
CA GLU A 200 14.17 -5.62 15.01
C GLU A 200 13.53 -6.11 13.70
N VAL A 201 13.34 -5.22 12.71
CA VAL A 201 12.81 -5.57 11.39
C VAL A 201 13.75 -6.50 10.62
N GLU A 202 15.07 -6.38 10.78
CA GLU A 202 16.04 -7.32 10.18
C GLU A 202 15.83 -8.78 10.66
N SER A 203 15.22 -8.99 11.84
CA SER A 203 14.87 -10.33 12.32
C SER A 203 13.63 -10.92 11.64
N ASN A 204 12.79 -10.08 11.01
CA ASN A 204 11.63 -10.51 10.23
C ASN A 204 12.01 -10.73 8.76
N LEU A 205 12.48 -11.94 8.45
CA LEU A 205 12.96 -12.30 7.12
C LEU A 205 11.90 -12.16 6.01
N GLN A 206 10.60 -12.22 6.34
CA GLN A 206 9.55 -11.99 5.35
C GLN A 206 9.61 -10.55 4.84
N GLU A 207 9.63 -9.57 5.74
CA GLU A 207 9.70 -8.15 5.39
C GLU A 207 11.01 -7.83 4.65
N VAL A 208 12.14 -8.38 5.11
CA VAL A 208 13.45 -8.23 4.45
C VAL A 208 13.41 -8.73 3.01
N VAL A 209 12.81 -9.91 2.77
CA VAL A 209 12.65 -10.45 1.41
C VAL A 209 11.75 -9.57 0.55
N PHE A 210 10.66 -9.04 1.10
CA PHE A 210 9.79 -8.12 0.35
C PHE A 210 10.49 -6.79 0.05
N ASP A 211 11.29 -6.24 0.95
CA ASP A 211 12.09 -5.04 0.68
C ASP A 211 13.14 -5.28 -0.40
N HIS A 212 13.84 -6.41 -0.35
CA HIS A 212 14.75 -6.82 -1.42
C HIS A 212 14.03 -7.04 -2.77
N LEU A 213 12.84 -7.65 -2.75
CA LEU A 213 12.03 -7.84 -3.94
C LEU A 213 11.66 -6.50 -4.58
N HIS A 214 11.21 -5.51 -3.80
CA HIS A 214 10.92 -4.17 -4.31
C HIS A 214 12.18 -3.48 -4.84
N ALA A 215 13.30 -3.59 -4.12
CA ALA A 215 14.56 -2.97 -4.51
C ALA A 215 15.05 -3.43 -5.89
N VAL A 216 14.95 -4.72 -6.19
CA VAL A 216 15.37 -5.27 -7.50
C VAL A 216 14.31 -5.10 -8.58
N ALA A 217 13.02 -5.30 -8.25
CA ALA A 217 11.93 -5.17 -9.19
C ALA A 217 11.79 -3.74 -9.71
N TYR A 218 11.99 -2.74 -8.86
CA TYR A 218 11.81 -1.32 -9.18
C TYR A 218 13.11 -0.52 -9.21
N GLN A 219 14.23 -1.20 -9.47
CA GLN A 219 15.58 -0.62 -9.43
C GLN A 219 15.69 0.72 -10.19
N GLY A 220 16.27 1.71 -9.53
CA GLY A 220 16.44 3.06 -10.07
C GLY A 220 15.16 3.90 -10.09
N THR A 221 14.08 3.46 -9.42
CA THR A 221 12.83 4.22 -9.27
C THR A 221 12.50 4.41 -7.79
N PRO A 222 11.65 5.39 -7.42
CA PRO A 222 11.32 5.63 -6.01
C PRO A 222 10.66 4.44 -5.29
N LEU A 223 9.99 3.53 -6.01
CA LEU A 223 9.38 2.32 -5.40
C LEU A 223 10.41 1.30 -4.91
N ALA A 224 11.68 1.38 -5.35
CA ALA A 224 12.75 0.53 -4.83
C ALA A 224 13.18 0.92 -3.41
N ASN A 225 12.88 2.15 -2.97
CA ASN A 225 13.25 2.61 -1.64
C ASN A 225 12.43 1.86 -0.58
N THR A 226 13.07 1.53 0.54
CA THR A 226 12.37 1.00 1.71
C THR A 226 11.65 2.13 2.44
N ILE A 227 10.68 1.77 3.29
CA ILE A 227 9.90 2.74 4.06
C ILE A 227 10.76 3.38 5.16
N LEU A 228 11.60 2.56 5.82
CA LEU A 228 12.51 2.99 6.88
C LEU A 228 13.67 3.86 6.34
N GLY A 229 14.07 3.62 5.09
CA GLY A 229 15.24 4.24 4.49
C GLY A 229 16.58 3.79 5.07
N PRO A 230 17.70 4.29 4.54
CA PRO A 230 19.03 3.87 4.97
C PRO A 230 19.41 4.50 6.31
N THR A 231 20.15 3.75 7.13
CA THR A 231 20.64 4.21 8.45
C THR A 231 21.44 5.52 8.37
N ALA A 232 22.15 5.76 7.27
CA ALA A 232 22.87 7.00 7.04
C ALA A 232 21.93 8.22 6.97
N ASN A 233 20.79 8.11 6.27
CA ASN A 233 19.80 9.18 6.19
C ASN A 233 19.10 9.37 7.54
N ILE A 234 18.73 8.27 8.20
CA ILE A 234 18.14 8.33 9.54
C ILE A 234 19.07 9.01 10.54
N ARG A 235 20.40 9.02 10.34
CA ARG A 235 21.34 9.78 11.19
C ARG A 235 21.41 11.27 10.85
N SER A 236 21.06 11.68 9.63
CA SER A 236 21.19 13.07 9.16
C SER A 236 19.88 13.86 9.15
N ILE A 237 18.72 13.18 9.11
CA ILE A 237 17.40 13.83 9.09
C ILE A 237 17.25 14.76 10.31
N ASN A 238 16.87 16.00 10.05
CA ASN A 238 16.65 17.03 11.06
C ASN A 238 15.25 17.65 10.97
N SER A 239 14.94 18.57 11.88
CA SER A 239 13.64 19.23 11.98
C SER A 239 13.25 20.01 10.70
N SER A 240 14.23 20.54 9.96
CA SER A 240 13.96 21.26 8.71
C SER A 240 13.55 20.34 7.56
N ASP A 241 14.11 19.12 7.50
CA ASP A 241 13.72 18.11 6.52
C ASP A 241 12.27 17.64 6.76
N LEU A 242 11.91 17.40 8.03
CA LEU A 242 10.55 17.01 8.42
C LEU A 242 9.53 18.12 8.09
N ARG A 243 9.86 19.39 8.39
CA ARG A 243 9.00 20.53 8.03
C ARG A 243 8.86 20.65 6.51
N SER A 244 9.96 20.51 5.77
CA SER A 244 9.93 20.54 4.31
C SER A 244 9.06 19.43 3.74
N TYR A 245 9.11 18.23 4.31
CA TYR A 245 8.25 17.11 3.91
C TYR A 245 6.76 17.43 4.14
N LEU A 246 6.40 17.92 5.34
CA LEU A 246 5.03 18.36 5.62
C LEU A 246 4.57 19.46 4.65
N ASP A 247 5.41 20.47 4.42
CA ASP A 247 5.13 21.60 3.54
C ASP A 247 4.98 21.21 2.07
N ASN A 248 5.50 20.06 1.64
CA ASN A 248 5.39 19.59 0.25
C ASN A 248 4.29 18.53 0.06
N HIS A 249 3.99 17.74 1.09
CA HIS A 249 3.12 16.56 0.94
C HIS A 249 1.79 16.65 1.68
N TYR A 250 1.70 17.37 2.81
CA TYR A 250 0.49 17.43 3.64
C TYR A 250 -0.40 18.57 3.17
N LYS A 251 -1.02 18.37 2.00
CA LYS A 251 -1.87 19.36 1.31
C LYS A 251 -3.31 18.91 1.25
N ALA A 252 -4.22 19.88 1.26
CA ALA A 252 -5.66 19.63 1.33
C ALA A 252 -6.16 18.67 0.23
N SER A 253 -5.68 18.85 -1.01
CA SER A 253 -6.01 18.00 -2.18
C SER A 253 -5.54 16.55 -2.06
N ARG A 254 -4.55 16.28 -1.18
CA ARG A 254 -3.96 14.96 -0.93
C ARG A 254 -4.54 14.28 0.32
N ILE A 255 -5.49 14.92 0.99
CA ILE A 255 -6.05 14.46 2.25
C ILE A 255 -7.49 13.98 2.06
N VAL A 256 -7.78 12.82 2.65
CA VAL A 256 -9.13 12.30 2.83
C VAL A 256 -9.37 12.07 4.32
N VAL A 257 -10.42 12.68 4.87
CA VAL A 257 -10.92 12.36 6.20
C VAL A 257 -11.98 11.28 6.03
N ALA A 258 -11.78 10.10 6.63
CA ALA A 258 -12.77 9.03 6.60
C ALA A 258 -13.31 8.71 7.99
N GLY A 259 -14.62 8.48 8.09
CA GLY A 259 -15.29 8.05 9.32
C GLY A 259 -16.18 6.84 9.07
N ALA A 260 -16.07 5.82 9.91
CA ALA A 260 -16.84 4.58 9.80
C ALA A 260 -17.38 4.18 11.17
N GLY A 261 -18.64 3.77 11.27
CA GLY A 261 -19.26 3.33 12.53
C GLY A 261 -20.48 4.14 12.88
N GLY A 262 -20.54 4.67 14.11
CA GLY A 262 -21.53 5.66 14.51
C GLY A 262 -21.06 7.08 14.21
N VAL A 263 -21.06 7.47 12.94
CA VAL A 263 -20.57 8.80 12.51
C VAL A 263 -21.56 9.46 11.57
N ASN A 264 -22.21 10.54 12.03
CA ASN A 264 -23.04 11.36 11.16
C ASN A 264 -22.18 12.12 10.13
N HIS A 265 -22.55 12.04 8.85
CA HIS A 265 -21.79 12.65 7.76
C HIS A 265 -21.71 14.17 7.86
N GLU A 266 -22.85 14.81 8.10
CA GLU A 266 -22.98 16.26 8.11
C GLU A 266 -22.22 16.87 9.30
N ASP A 267 -22.17 16.17 10.44
CA ASP A 267 -21.38 16.56 11.60
C ASP A 267 -19.87 16.38 11.34
N LEU A 268 -19.45 15.28 10.73
CA LEU A 268 -18.04 15.07 10.40
C LEU A 268 -17.54 16.10 9.38
N VAL A 269 -18.36 16.45 8.39
CA VAL A 269 -18.04 17.51 7.41
C VAL A 269 -17.81 18.84 8.11
N LYS A 270 -18.68 19.25 9.03
CA LYS A 270 -18.51 20.51 9.80
C LYS A 270 -17.25 20.49 10.67
N LEU A 271 -16.98 19.36 11.33
CA LEU A 271 -15.80 19.20 12.17
C LEU A 271 -14.50 19.23 11.35
N ALA A 272 -14.51 18.59 10.18
CA ALA A 272 -13.37 18.64 9.25
C ALA A 272 -13.17 20.05 8.71
N GLU A 273 -14.23 20.76 8.35
CA GLU A 273 -14.16 22.16 7.90
C GLU A 273 -13.61 23.08 8.99
N SER A 274 -14.06 22.93 10.25
CA SER A 274 -13.55 23.75 11.35
C SER A 274 -12.07 23.45 11.65
N ASN A 275 -11.71 22.17 11.75
CA ASN A 275 -10.41 21.75 12.26
C ASN A 275 -9.30 21.77 11.20
N LEU A 276 -9.64 21.65 9.91
CA LEU A 276 -8.68 21.57 8.79
C LEU A 276 -8.78 22.75 7.83
N SER A 277 -9.50 23.82 8.20
CA SER A 277 -9.64 25.04 7.39
C SER A 277 -8.31 25.69 6.98
N GLN A 278 -7.27 25.55 7.81
CA GLN A 278 -5.96 26.15 7.57
C GLN A 278 -5.10 25.35 6.59
N VAL A 279 -5.44 24.08 6.36
CA VAL A 279 -4.73 23.25 5.38
C VAL A 279 -5.07 23.76 3.99
N ASN A 280 -4.04 24.23 3.28
CA ASN A 280 -4.16 24.82 1.96
C ASN A 280 -3.47 23.94 0.90
N ASN A 281 -3.64 24.33 -0.37
CA ASN A 281 -2.96 23.71 -1.52
C ASN A 281 -1.82 24.60 -2.05
N ASN A 282 -1.25 25.47 -1.22
CA ASN A 282 -0.13 26.29 -1.63
C ASN A 282 1.14 25.45 -1.50
N TYR A 283 1.79 25.18 -2.62
CA TYR A 283 3.07 24.50 -2.66
C TYR A 283 4.17 25.56 -2.64
N PRO A 284 5.21 25.41 -1.80
CA PRO A 284 6.37 26.30 -1.85
C PRO A 284 7.18 26.13 -3.15
N GLY A 285 7.04 24.98 -3.82
CA GLY A 285 7.68 24.68 -5.10
C GLY A 285 6.74 23.96 -6.08
N GLU A 286 7.31 23.13 -6.95
CA GLU A 286 6.52 22.33 -7.88
C GLU A 286 5.70 21.26 -7.16
N ILE A 287 4.49 21.01 -7.66
CA ILE A 287 3.62 19.94 -7.15
C ILE A 287 4.34 18.60 -7.37
N PRO A 288 4.54 17.78 -6.33
CA PRO A 288 5.20 16.48 -6.48
C PRO A 288 4.44 15.60 -7.47
N LYS A 289 5.01 15.38 -8.66
CA LYS A 289 4.46 14.48 -9.68
C LYS A 289 5.11 13.11 -9.52
N LEU A 290 4.29 12.07 -9.47
CA LEU A 290 4.79 10.70 -9.53
C LEU A 290 5.26 10.40 -10.94
N SER A 291 6.51 9.98 -11.06
CA SER A 291 7.02 9.35 -12.27
C SER A 291 6.56 7.88 -12.32
N PRO A 292 6.28 7.36 -13.52
CA PRO A 292 6.03 5.94 -13.70
C PRO A 292 7.20 5.09 -13.18
N CYS A 293 6.90 4.04 -12.42
CA CYS A 293 7.93 3.14 -11.90
C CYS A 293 8.09 1.92 -12.81
N ARG A 294 9.25 1.82 -13.47
CA ARG A 294 9.58 0.70 -14.36
C ARG A 294 9.85 -0.57 -13.56
N TYR A 295 9.14 -1.65 -13.88
CA TYR A 295 9.49 -3.01 -13.45
C TYR A 295 10.69 -3.57 -14.23
N THR A 296 11.59 -4.26 -13.55
CA THR A 296 12.77 -4.91 -14.12
C THR A 296 12.88 -6.34 -13.60
N GLY A 297 12.67 -7.33 -14.49
CA GLY A 297 12.87 -8.74 -14.16
C GLY A 297 14.32 -9.02 -13.81
N SER A 298 14.59 -9.28 -12.54
CA SER A 298 15.94 -9.41 -11.99
C SER A 298 15.91 -10.26 -10.70
N GLU A 299 17.07 -10.60 -10.17
CA GLU A 299 17.18 -11.38 -8.94
C GLU A 299 18.20 -10.80 -7.97
N ILE A 300 18.00 -11.07 -6.68
CA ILE A 300 18.97 -10.89 -5.61
C ILE A 300 18.98 -12.14 -4.75
N ARG A 301 20.17 -12.57 -4.35
CA ARG A 301 20.37 -13.73 -3.49
C ARG A 301 21.27 -13.32 -2.34
N VAL A 302 20.71 -13.29 -1.14
CA VAL A 302 21.45 -13.10 0.11
C VAL A 302 21.66 -14.48 0.71
N ARG A 303 22.86 -15.04 0.52
CA ARG A 303 23.19 -16.37 1.01
C ARG A 303 23.74 -16.27 2.43
N ASP A 304 23.00 -16.84 3.38
CA ASP A 304 23.43 -17.05 4.76
C ASP A 304 23.13 -18.50 5.17
N ASP A 305 24.16 -19.34 5.12
CA ASP A 305 24.06 -20.77 5.43
C ASP A 305 23.86 -21.02 6.95
N SER A 306 23.86 -19.98 7.80
CA SER A 306 23.56 -20.10 9.23
C SER A 306 22.06 -20.06 9.54
N LEU A 307 21.24 -19.58 8.60
CA LEU A 307 19.78 -19.54 8.75
C LEU A 307 19.18 -20.94 8.55
N PRO A 308 18.18 -21.34 9.37
CA PRO A 308 17.62 -22.69 9.32
C PRO A 308 16.73 -22.95 8.11
N LEU A 309 16.16 -21.89 7.51
CA LEU A 309 15.19 -21.97 6.43
C LEU A 309 15.53 -20.96 5.34
N ALA A 310 15.20 -21.30 4.09
CA ALA A 310 15.28 -20.39 2.96
C ALA A 310 13.96 -19.62 2.81
N HIS A 311 14.04 -18.29 2.69
CA HIS A 311 12.90 -17.41 2.44
C HIS A 311 12.99 -16.86 1.01
N ILE A 312 11.97 -17.12 0.19
CA ILE A 312 12.01 -16.83 -1.24
C ILE A 312 10.73 -16.14 -1.66
N ALA A 313 10.85 -15.03 -2.40
CA ALA A 313 9.73 -14.39 -3.08
C ALA A 313 10.02 -14.27 -4.58
N ILE A 314 9.03 -14.64 -5.39
CA ILE A 314 9.07 -14.51 -6.84
C ILE A 314 7.84 -13.75 -7.27
N ALA A 315 8.03 -12.66 -8.02
CA ALA A 315 6.94 -11.84 -8.54
C ALA A 315 7.18 -11.43 -9.97
N VAL A 316 6.08 -11.27 -10.70
CA VAL A 316 6.02 -10.57 -11.99
C VAL A 316 5.41 -9.18 -11.77
N GLU A 317 5.52 -8.33 -12.79
CA GLU A 317 4.79 -7.07 -12.82
C GLU A 317 3.28 -7.34 -12.73
N GLY A 318 2.65 -6.76 -11.72
CA GLY A 318 1.22 -6.79 -11.50
C GLY A 318 0.53 -5.54 -12.05
N ALA A 319 -0.78 -5.49 -11.89
CA ALA A 319 -1.60 -4.38 -12.33
C ALA A 319 -1.72 -3.28 -11.26
N GLY A 320 -1.89 -2.02 -11.68
CA GLY A 320 -2.09 -0.90 -10.77
C GLY A 320 -3.52 -0.81 -10.22
N TRP A 321 -3.75 0.01 -9.18
CA TRP A 321 -5.05 0.12 -8.50
C TRP A 321 -6.26 0.40 -9.39
N THR A 322 -6.07 1.10 -10.51
CA THR A 322 -7.15 1.50 -11.43
C THR A 322 -7.32 0.57 -12.62
N ASP A 323 -6.43 -0.41 -12.77
CA ASP A 323 -6.47 -1.35 -13.88
C ASP A 323 -7.59 -2.39 -13.68
N PRO A 324 -8.44 -2.66 -14.68
CA PRO A 324 -9.47 -3.69 -14.58
C PRO A 324 -8.93 -5.10 -14.29
N ASP A 325 -7.69 -5.40 -14.69
CA ASP A 325 -7.07 -6.71 -14.48
C ASP A 325 -6.66 -6.95 -13.03
N THR A 326 -6.65 -5.91 -12.19
CA THR A 326 -6.40 -6.04 -10.73
C THR A 326 -7.37 -7.02 -10.08
N LEU A 327 -8.66 -6.99 -10.46
CA LEU A 327 -9.64 -7.95 -9.95
C LEU A 327 -9.35 -9.38 -10.44
N THR A 328 -8.90 -9.52 -11.69
CA THR A 328 -8.49 -10.82 -12.27
C THR A 328 -7.31 -11.40 -11.49
N LEU A 329 -6.31 -10.57 -11.18
CA LEU A 329 -5.13 -10.96 -10.39
C LEU A 329 -5.50 -11.30 -8.94
N MET A 330 -6.44 -10.59 -8.32
CA MET A 330 -6.97 -10.94 -6.99
C MET A 330 -7.64 -12.32 -6.98
N VAL A 331 -8.45 -12.63 -7.99
CA VAL A 331 -9.06 -13.96 -8.14
C VAL A 331 -7.99 -15.02 -8.37
N ALA A 332 -6.99 -14.74 -9.20
CA ALA A 332 -5.87 -15.65 -9.43
C ALA A 332 -5.07 -15.93 -8.14
N SER A 333 -4.76 -14.91 -7.35
CA SER A 333 -4.13 -15.07 -6.03
C SER A 333 -5.00 -15.88 -5.07
N THR A 334 -6.32 -15.69 -5.09
CA THR A 334 -7.26 -16.47 -4.26
C THR A 334 -7.26 -17.95 -4.65
N LEU A 335 -7.15 -18.25 -5.96
CA LEU A 335 -7.07 -19.63 -6.45
C LEU A 335 -5.74 -20.31 -6.08
N LEU A 336 -4.63 -19.57 -6.05
CA LEU A 336 -3.35 -20.07 -5.54
C LEU A 336 -3.38 -20.22 -4.01
N GLY A 337 -4.04 -19.29 -3.33
CA GLY A 337 -4.22 -19.27 -1.89
C GLY A 337 -2.92 -19.15 -1.11
N ALA A 338 -2.99 -19.60 0.13
CA ALA A 338 -1.86 -19.73 1.04
C ALA A 338 -1.99 -21.05 1.78
N TRP A 339 -0.86 -21.64 2.15
CA TRP A 339 -0.81 -22.86 2.93
C TRP A 339 0.42 -22.84 3.85
N ASP A 340 0.28 -23.45 5.01
CA ASP A 340 1.38 -23.70 5.92
C ASP A 340 1.20 -25.09 6.56
N ARG A 341 2.29 -25.65 7.06
CA ARG A 341 2.32 -26.99 7.67
C ARG A 341 1.40 -27.18 8.88
N SER A 342 0.96 -26.10 9.54
CA SER A 342 0.00 -26.19 10.66
C SER A 342 -1.44 -26.41 10.17
N GLN A 343 -1.72 -26.17 8.89
CA GLN A 343 -3.01 -26.44 8.29
C GLN A 343 -3.19 -27.95 8.06
N ALA A 344 -3.98 -28.57 8.93
CA ALA A 344 -4.28 -30.01 8.90
C ALA A 344 -4.92 -30.49 7.59
N SER A 345 -5.52 -29.59 6.82
CA SER A 345 -6.26 -29.89 5.59
C SER A 345 -5.39 -30.03 4.33
N ALA A 346 -4.06 -30.11 4.44
CA ALA A 346 -3.15 -30.12 3.29
C ALA A 346 -3.58 -31.08 2.16
N LYS A 347 -3.85 -32.35 2.47
CA LYS A 347 -4.26 -33.39 1.48
C LYS A 347 -5.66 -33.17 0.88
N GLN A 348 -6.51 -32.43 1.57
CA GLN A 348 -7.88 -32.12 1.15
C GLN A 348 -8.02 -30.67 0.68
N ASN A 349 -6.91 -29.95 0.54
CA ASN A 349 -6.94 -28.55 0.14
C ASN A 349 -7.41 -28.43 -1.32
N ALA A 350 -8.23 -27.43 -1.60
CA ALA A 350 -8.74 -27.19 -2.95
C ALA A 350 -7.60 -26.88 -3.93
N THR A 351 -6.54 -26.21 -3.46
CA THR A 351 -5.40 -25.83 -4.28
C THR A 351 -4.49 -27.02 -4.56
N VAL A 352 -4.13 -27.21 -5.83
CA VAL A 352 -3.16 -28.23 -6.27
C VAL A 352 -1.80 -28.00 -5.60
N LEU A 353 -1.35 -26.75 -5.53
CA LEU A 353 -0.09 -26.36 -4.91
C LEU A 353 -0.04 -26.70 -3.41
N ALA A 354 -1.11 -26.43 -2.65
CA ALA A 354 -1.22 -26.80 -1.23
C ALA A 354 -1.14 -28.31 -1.01
N ARG A 355 -1.86 -29.08 -1.84
CA ARG A 355 -1.80 -30.56 -1.77
C ARG A 355 -0.40 -31.08 -2.09
N ALA A 356 0.20 -30.60 -3.17
CA ALA A 356 1.56 -30.98 -3.55
C ALA A 356 2.58 -30.59 -2.46
N SER A 357 2.43 -29.42 -1.85
CA SER A 357 3.32 -28.93 -0.79
C SER A 357 3.24 -29.79 0.47
N GLY A 358 2.03 -30.14 0.90
CA GLY A 358 1.85 -30.96 2.10
C GLY A 358 2.05 -32.46 1.91
N GLU A 359 1.86 -33.00 0.70
CA GLU A 359 2.15 -34.42 0.40
C GLU A 359 3.63 -34.65 0.11
N GLY A 360 4.27 -33.70 -0.57
CA GLY A 360 5.65 -33.77 -1.00
C GLY A 360 6.65 -33.10 -0.07
N ASP A 361 6.20 -32.51 1.03
CA ASP A 361 7.03 -31.74 1.98
C ASP A 361 7.89 -30.67 1.28
N LEU A 362 7.28 -29.97 0.31
CA LEU A 362 8.02 -29.06 -0.60
C LEU A 362 8.40 -27.73 0.06
N CYS A 363 7.63 -27.29 1.06
CA CYS A 363 7.85 -26.05 1.77
C CYS A 363 7.18 -26.11 3.16
N HIS A 364 7.62 -25.27 4.09
CA HIS A 364 6.97 -25.09 5.39
C HIS A 364 5.72 -24.21 5.27
N SER A 365 5.76 -23.22 4.39
CA SER A 365 4.64 -22.37 4.04
C SER A 365 4.80 -21.71 2.67
N TYR A 366 3.68 -21.33 2.06
CA TYR A 366 3.64 -20.41 0.93
C TYR A 366 2.41 -19.51 1.00
N GLN A 367 2.50 -18.35 0.37
CA GLN A 367 1.42 -17.38 0.24
C GLN A 367 1.52 -16.69 -1.13
N SER A 368 0.42 -16.69 -1.88
CA SER A 368 0.29 -15.78 -3.02
C SER A 368 0.01 -14.36 -2.54
N PHE A 369 0.60 -13.38 -3.21
CA PHE A 369 0.37 -11.96 -2.95
C PHE A 369 0.07 -11.19 -4.24
N ASN A 370 -0.68 -10.10 -4.08
CA ASN A 370 -0.98 -9.13 -5.13
C ASN A 370 -0.87 -7.72 -4.52
N THR A 371 0.28 -7.08 -4.71
CA THR A 371 0.56 -5.72 -4.23
C THR A 371 0.27 -4.74 -5.35
N CYS A 372 -0.59 -3.76 -5.11
CA CYS A 372 -0.96 -2.75 -6.10
C CYS A 372 -0.40 -1.38 -5.71
N TYR A 373 0.13 -0.65 -6.69
CA TYR A 373 0.45 0.77 -6.62
C TYR A 373 -0.39 1.52 -7.65
N LYS A 374 -0.30 2.85 -7.69
CA LYS A 374 -1.14 3.67 -8.61
C LYS A 374 -1.02 3.27 -10.08
N ASP A 375 0.17 2.91 -10.53
CA ASP A 375 0.56 2.73 -11.94
C ASP A 375 1.21 1.36 -12.24
N THR A 376 1.52 0.56 -11.22
CA THR A 376 2.19 -0.75 -11.34
C THR A 376 1.78 -1.64 -10.16
N GLY A 377 2.21 -2.89 -10.14
CA GLY A 377 2.03 -3.80 -9.01
C GLY A 377 3.05 -4.94 -8.98
N LEU A 378 2.98 -5.78 -7.96
CA LEU A 378 3.70 -7.04 -7.89
C LEU A 378 2.70 -8.17 -7.64
N TRP A 379 2.71 -9.17 -8.52
CA TRP A 379 1.90 -10.38 -8.35
C TRP A 379 2.82 -11.58 -8.28
N GLY A 380 2.69 -12.40 -7.24
CA GLY A 380 3.68 -13.42 -6.98
C GLY A 380 3.33 -14.41 -5.88
N ILE A 381 4.35 -15.17 -5.49
CA ILE A 381 4.32 -16.14 -4.40
C ILE A 381 5.55 -15.93 -3.52
N TYR A 382 5.32 -15.90 -2.23
CA TYR A 382 6.33 -15.99 -1.19
C TYR A 382 6.25 -17.38 -0.54
N PHE A 383 7.38 -18.02 -0.30
CA PHE A 383 7.43 -19.33 0.34
C PHE A 383 8.68 -19.50 1.19
N VAL A 384 8.56 -20.38 2.19
CA VAL A 384 9.61 -20.74 3.13
C VAL A 384 9.84 -22.23 3.04
N SER A 385 11.07 -22.67 2.78
CA SER A 385 11.42 -24.08 2.62
C SER A 385 12.71 -24.41 3.35
N ASP A 386 13.01 -25.71 3.47
CA ASP A 386 14.36 -26.14 3.79
C ASP A 386 15.33 -25.75 2.65
N PRO A 387 16.65 -25.61 2.93
CA PRO A 387 17.67 -25.14 1.98
C PRO A 387 17.89 -25.99 0.72
#